data_AF-A0A366E459-F1
#
_entry.id   AF-A0A366E459-F1
#
_cell.length_a   1.000
_cell.length_b   1.000
_cell.length_c   1.000
_cell.angle_alpha   90.00
_cell.angle_beta   90.00
_cell.angle_gamma   90.00
#
_symmetry.space_group_name_H-M   'P 1'
#
loop_
_entity.id
_entity.type
_entity.pdbx_description
1 polymer ?
#
loop_
_entity_poly.entity_id
_entity_poly.type
_entity_poly.pdbx_seq_one_letter_code
_entity_poly.pdbx_strand_id
1 'polypeptide(L)'
;MKLVSIKHFNLYKRLSYIFGVLLVLLSLPFIYTRFVTLPHLENIQESHEAFVVSDFDNVITALADEEAENLSHETQYILANAYLAKEDLSEQDKSVIMDSMSPDVEEQYVLYWMYNGRNKLDEAMDTAKYLDDPQLIMYGLIKQIEQTNSNPELSGTERQDRVADLEAELQTYTEEYNLEEDGELRNNSEE
;
A
#
# COMPACT_ATOMS: atom_id res chain seq x y z
N MET A 1 -28.29 65.10 16.76
CA MET A 1 -27.71 63.76 16.94
C MET A 1 -28.84 62.75 17.07
N LYS A 2 -28.97 61.77 16.17
CA LYS A 2 -29.95 60.68 16.31
C LYS A 2 -29.36 59.62 17.23
N LEU A 3 -29.93 59.46 18.43
CA LEU A 3 -29.54 58.44 19.40
C LEU A 3 -30.08 57.07 18.93
N VAL A 4 -29.16 56.15 18.60
CA VAL A 4 -29.50 54.77 18.22
C VAL A 4 -30.02 54.03 19.45
N SER A 5 -31.08 53.24 19.26
CA SER A 5 -31.66 52.41 20.32
C SER A 5 -30.66 51.33 20.78
N ILE A 6 -30.23 51.40 22.04
CA ILE A 6 -29.25 50.50 22.69
C ILE A 6 -29.65 49.00 22.56
N LYS A 7 -30.96 48.71 22.48
CA LYS A 7 -31.49 47.35 22.30
C LYS A 7 -31.12 46.76 20.94
N HIS A 8 -31.15 47.57 19.88
CA HIS A 8 -30.79 47.14 18.52
C HIS A 8 -29.28 46.92 18.42
N PHE A 9 -28.49 47.80 19.05
CA PHE A 9 -27.02 47.65 19.10
C PHE A 9 -26.59 46.31 19.74
N ASN A 10 -27.17 45.95 20.88
CA ASN A 10 -26.86 44.67 21.54
C ASN A 10 -27.36 43.45 20.74
N LEU A 11 -28.47 43.58 20.00
CA LEU A 11 -28.94 42.55 19.08
C LEU A 11 -27.97 42.34 17.91
N TYR A 12 -27.55 43.41 17.22
CA TYR A 12 -26.57 43.32 16.14
C TYR A 12 -25.21 42.82 16.62
N LYS A 13 -24.79 43.20 17.83
CA LYS A 13 -23.57 42.67 18.46
C LYS A 13 -23.65 41.16 18.67
N ARG A 14 -24.78 40.63 19.18
CA ARG A 14 -25.01 39.18 19.31
C ARG A 14 -25.07 38.48 17.96
N LEU A 15 -25.76 39.08 16.99
CA LEU A 15 -25.87 38.54 15.64
C LEU A 15 -24.50 38.43 14.96
N SER A 16 -23.64 39.43 15.16
CA SER A 16 -22.27 39.45 14.62
C SER A 16 -21.41 38.33 15.21
N TYR A 17 -21.50 38.05 16.52
CA TYR A 17 -20.80 36.90 17.12
C TYR A 17 -21.33 35.56 16.59
N ILE A 18 -22.65 35.40 16.49
CA ILE A 18 -23.25 34.18 15.93
C ILE A 18 -22.81 33.98 14.49
N PHE A 19 -22.80 35.05 13.69
CA PHE A 19 -22.34 35.03 12.31
C PHE A 19 -20.86 34.67 12.22
N GLY A 20 -20.01 35.22 13.10
CA GLY A 20 -18.60 34.87 13.19
C GLY A 20 -18.38 33.38 13.52
N VAL A 21 -19.11 32.84 14.51
CA VAL A 21 -19.05 31.41 14.83
C VAL A 21 -19.53 30.56 13.66
N LEU A 22 -20.61 30.98 12.99
CA LEU A 22 -21.18 30.27 11.85
C LEU A 22 -20.21 30.25 10.67
N LEU A 23 -19.49 31.35 10.41
CA LEU A 23 -18.43 31.40 9.39
C LEU A 23 -17.28 30.44 9.70
N VAL A 24 -16.81 30.40 10.95
CA VAL A 24 -15.75 29.46 11.35
C VAL A 24 -16.24 28.02 11.18
N LEU A 25 -17.46 27.72 11.60
CA LEU A 25 -18.04 26.39 11.47
C LEU A 25 -18.16 25.96 10.01
N LEU A 26 -18.57 26.87 9.12
CA LEU A 26 -18.69 26.59 7.68
C LEU A 26 -17.33 26.51 6.97
N SER A 27 -16.27 27.12 7.51
CA SER A 27 -14.92 27.01 6.95
C SER A 27 -14.25 25.65 7.19
N LEU A 28 -14.60 24.94 8.28
CA LEU A 28 -14.01 23.64 8.60
C LEU A 28 -14.17 22.60 7.49
N PRO A 29 -15.38 22.34 6.94
CA PRO A 29 -15.52 21.38 5.85
C PRO A 29 -14.78 21.84 4.58
N PHE A 30 -14.74 23.15 4.30
CA PHE A 30 -14.00 23.67 3.16
C PHE A 30 -12.50 23.36 3.26
N ILE A 31 -11.91 23.60 4.43
CA ILE A 31 -10.51 23.26 4.72
C ILE A 31 -10.31 21.75 4.56
N TYR A 32 -11.18 20.92 5.14
CA TYR A 32 -11.08 19.47 5.01
C TYR A 32 -11.11 19.01 3.54
N THR A 33 -12.05 19.51 2.74
CA THR A 33 -12.13 19.14 1.33
C THR A 33 -10.89 19.56 0.54
N ARG A 34 -10.33 20.74 0.82
CA ARG A 34 -9.19 21.27 0.07
C ARG A 34 -7.88 20.55 0.39
N PHE A 35 -7.70 20.12 1.62
CA PHE A 35 -6.42 19.56 2.09
C PHE A 35 -6.43 18.04 2.26
N VAL A 36 -7.59 17.39 2.30
CA VAL A 36 -7.71 15.93 2.45
C VAL A 36 -8.39 15.31 1.24
N THR A 37 -9.63 15.71 0.94
CA THR A 37 -10.43 15.05 -0.10
C THR A 37 -9.90 15.32 -1.52
N LEU A 38 -9.50 16.56 -1.81
CA LEU A 38 -9.05 16.94 -3.14
C LEU A 38 -7.71 16.28 -3.51
N PRO A 39 -6.65 16.31 -2.66
CA PRO A 39 -5.41 15.58 -2.94
C PRO A 39 -5.63 14.08 -3.12
N HIS A 40 -6.44 13.45 -2.26
CA HIS A 40 -6.76 12.02 -2.38
C HIS A 40 -7.38 11.67 -3.75
N LEU A 41 -8.33 12.48 -4.22
CA LEU A 41 -8.97 12.27 -5.52
C LEU A 41 -8.00 12.53 -6.69
N GLU A 42 -7.15 13.56 -6.58
CA GLU A 42 -6.12 13.88 -7.58
C GLU A 42 -5.10 12.74 -7.69
N ASN A 43 -4.62 12.21 -6.56
CA ASN A 43 -3.70 11.07 -6.49
C ASN A 43 -4.29 9.80 -7.14
N ILE A 44 -5.56 9.49 -6.83
CA ILE A 44 -6.25 8.35 -7.45
C ILE A 44 -6.35 8.56 -8.95
N GLN A 45 -6.78 9.74 -9.41
CA GLN A 45 -6.90 10.02 -10.84
C GLN A 45 -5.54 9.90 -11.55
N GLU A 46 -4.49 10.49 -10.99
CA GLU A 46 -3.13 10.45 -11.55
C GLU A 46 -2.63 9.01 -11.64
N SER A 47 -2.86 8.19 -10.61
CA SER A 47 -2.49 6.78 -10.63
C SER A 47 -3.20 5.99 -11.73
N HIS A 48 -4.49 6.26 -11.98
CA HIS A 48 -5.24 5.61 -13.05
C HIS A 48 -4.73 6.04 -14.43
N GLU A 49 -4.47 7.33 -14.63
CA GLU A 49 -3.90 7.86 -15.87
C GLU A 49 -2.51 7.27 -16.15
N ALA A 50 -1.65 7.18 -15.13
CA ALA A 50 -0.33 6.57 -15.20
C ALA A 50 -0.41 5.07 -15.52
N PHE A 51 -1.34 4.34 -14.91
CA PHE A 51 -1.54 2.92 -15.16
C PHE A 51 -1.91 2.62 -16.62
N VAL A 52 -2.79 3.44 -17.22
CA VAL A 52 -3.21 3.30 -18.62
C VAL A 52 -2.03 3.41 -19.60
N VAL A 53 -1.02 4.21 -19.27
CA VAL A 53 0.20 4.36 -20.08
C VAL A 53 1.37 3.49 -19.59
N SER A 54 1.10 2.55 -18.66
CA SER A 54 2.08 1.64 -18.06
C SER A 54 3.23 2.35 -17.33
N ASP A 55 2.97 3.53 -16.78
CA ASP A 55 3.91 4.28 -15.95
C ASP A 55 3.77 3.87 -14.48
N PHE A 56 4.27 2.67 -14.16
CA PHE A 56 4.12 2.07 -12.84
C PHE A 56 4.86 2.83 -11.73
N ASP A 57 5.94 3.54 -12.05
CA ASP A 57 6.65 4.38 -11.08
C ASP A 57 5.78 5.55 -10.61
N ASN A 58 5.04 6.19 -11.52
CA ASN A 58 4.08 7.23 -11.16
C ASN A 58 2.85 6.67 -10.43
N VAL A 59 2.38 5.46 -10.77
CA VAL A 59 1.32 4.79 -9.99
C VAL A 59 1.72 4.65 -8.52
N ILE A 60 2.92 4.09 -8.28
CA ILE A 60 3.43 3.86 -6.93
C ILE A 60 3.62 5.18 -6.20
N THR A 61 4.16 6.20 -6.88
CA THR A 61 4.43 7.51 -6.28
C THR A 61 3.13 8.25 -5.93
N ALA A 62 2.13 8.25 -6.82
CA ALA A 62 0.85 8.91 -6.59
C ALA A 62 0.07 8.28 -5.41
N LEU A 63 0.23 6.98 -5.18
CA LEU A 63 -0.47 6.24 -4.13
C LEU A 63 0.39 5.98 -2.88
N ALA A 64 1.58 6.58 -2.78
CA ALA A 64 2.53 6.28 -1.71
C ALA A 64 1.99 6.63 -0.31
N ASP A 65 1.30 7.76 -0.19
CA ASP A 65 0.75 8.26 1.09
C ASP A 65 -0.67 7.73 1.38
N GLU A 66 -1.25 6.94 0.48
CA GLU A 66 -2.60 6.40 0.64
C GLU A 66 -2.56 5.07 1.40
N GLU A 67 -3.39 4.93 2.43
CA GLU A 67 -3.53 3.65 3.14
C GLU A 67 -4.19 2.61 2.24
N ALA A 68 -3.58 1.42 2.13
CA ALA A 68 -4.01 0.35 1.23
C ALA A 68 -5.50 -0.03 1.44
N GLU A 69 -5.94 -0.05 2.70
CA GLU A 69 -7.30 -0.41 3.11
C GLU A 69 -8.35 0.66 2.77
N ASN A 70 -7.93 1.91 2.58
CA ASN A 70 -8.84 3.02 2.24
C ASN A 70 -9.04 3.19 0.73
N LEU A 71 -8.25 2.48 -0.08
CA LEU A 71 -8.35 2.49 -1.53
C LEU A 71 -9.55 1.66 -2.00
N SER A 72 -10.16 2.09 -3.10
CA SER A 72 -11.13 1.25 -3.80
C SER A 72 -10.46 -0.02 -4.31
N HIS A 73 -11.20 -1.12 -4.43
CA HIS A 73 -10.66 -2.39 -4.94
C HIS A 73 -9.98 -2.24 -6.33
N GLU A 74 -10.53 -1.40 -7.20
CA GLU A 74 -9.92 -1.06 -8.49
C GLU A 74 -8.55 -0.38 -8.33
N THR A 75 -8.43 0.58 -7.42
CA THR A 75 -7.16 1.28 -7.15
C THR A 75 -6.15 0.36 -6.46
N GLN A 76 -6.60 -0.52 -5.57
CA GLN A 76 -5.77 -1.56 -4.96
C GLN A 76 -5.17 -2.48 -6.05
N TYR A 77 -6.00 -2.92 -6.99
CA TYR A 77 -5.57 -3.73 -8.14
C TYR A 77 -4.52 -3.01 -9.00
N ILE A 78 -4.75 -1.73 -9.33
CA ILE A 78 -3.79 -0.91 -10.08
C ILE A 78 -2.45 -0.83 -9.35
N LEU A 79 -2.46 -0.59 -8.04
CA LEU A 79 -1.25 -0.49 -7.24
C LEU A 79 -0.51 -1.83 -7.12
N ALA A 80 -1.23 -2.92 -6.88
CA ALA A 80 -0.67 -4.26 -6.81
C ALA A 80 0.03 -4.64 -8.13
N ASN A 81 -0.62 -4.38 -9.27
CA ASN A 81 -0.01 -4.62 -10.59
C ASN A 81 1.21 -3.75 -10.83
N ALA A 82 1.18 -2.47 -10.41
CA ALA A 82 2.34 -1.60 -10.53
C ALA A 82 3.53 -2.13 -9.72
N TYR A 83 3.31 -2.63 -8.50
CA TYR A 83 4.35 -3.27 -7.71
C TYR A 83 4.89 -4.54 -8.38
N LEU A 84 4.00 -5.45 -8.80
CA LEU A 84 4.43 -6.69 -9.45
C LEU A 84 5.19 -6.44 -10.75
N ALA A 85 4.76 -5.47 -11.56
CA ALA A 85 5.45 -5.11 -12.79
C ALA A 85 6.90 -4.67 -12.54
N LYS A 86 7.15 -4.05 -11.37
CA LYS A 86 8.46 -3.56 -10.92
C LYS A 86 9.30 -4.63 -10.21
N GLU A 87 8.71 -5.75 -9.81
CA GLU A 87 9.47 -6.86 -9.24
C GLU A 87 10.38 -7.50 -10.29
N ASP A 88 11.52 -8.00 -9.81
CA ASP A 88 12.52 -8.66 -10.64
C ASP A 88 12.19 -10.15 -10.79
N LEU A 89 11.01 -10.40 -11.36
CA LEU A 89 10.48 -11.74 -11.67
C LEU A 89 10.50 -11.96 -13.18
N SER A 90 10.63 -13.21 -13.62
CA SER A 90 10.50 -13.53 -15.04
C SER A 90 9.10 -13.13 -15.54
N GLU A 91 9.00 -12.66 -16.79
CA GLU A 91 7.70 -12.26 -17.36
C GLU A 91 6.70 -13.44 -17.43
N GLN A 92 7.22 -14.67 -17.45
CA GLN A 92 6.40 -15.89 -17.40
C GLN A 92 5.82 -16.08 -16.00
N ASP A 93 6.61 -15.90 -14.94
CA ASP A 93 6.15 -16.02 -13.55
C ASP A 93 5.20 -14.89 -13.18
N LYS A 94 5.50 -13.66 -13.63
CA LYS A 94 4.57 -12.52 -13.52
C LYS A 94 3.24 -12.81 -14.18
N SER A 95 3.22 -13.41 -15.37
CA SER A 95 1.97 -13.72 -16.09
C SER A 95 1.13 -14.79 -15.37
N VAL A 96 1.77 -15.79 -14.75
CA VAL A 96 1.08 -16.83 -13.96
C VAL A 96 0.51 -16.22 -12.67
N ILE A 97 1.27 -15.33 -12.03
CA ILE A 97 0.87 -14.58 -10.85
C ILE A 97 -0.22 -13.52 -11.18
N MET A 98 -0.20 -12.91 -12.36
CA MET A 98 -1.24 -11.98 -12.83
C MET A 98 -2.51 -12.70 -13.26
N ASP A 99 -2.41 -13.94 -13.76
CA ASP A 99 -3.57 -14.77 -14.08
C ASP A 99 -4.32 -15.21 -12.80
N SER A 100 -3.65 -15.27 -11.65
CA SER A 100 -4.29 -15.38 -10.33
C SER A 100 -4.79 -14.05 -9.76
N MET A 101 -4.71 -12.95 -10.53
CA MET A 101 -5.23 -11.59 -10.23
C MET A 101 -6.33 -11.15 -11.22
N SER A 102 -7.28 -12.02 -11.55
CA SER A 102 -8.53 -11.61 -12.22
C SER A 102 -9.34 -10.59 -11.38
N PRO A 103 -10.16 -9.70 -11.96
CA PRO A 103 -11.05 -8.78 -11.22
C PRO A 103 -12.07 -9.45 -10.27
N ASP A 104 -12.22 -10.78 -10.36
CA ASP A 104 -13.06 -11.60 -9.47
C ASP A 104 -12.27 -12.18 -8.27
N VAL A 105 -10.97 -11.87 -8.16
CA VAL A 105 -10.06 -12.47 -7.19
C VAL A 105 -10.30 -11.93 -5.78
N GLU A 106 -10.13 -12.83 -4.82
CA GLU A 106 -10.14 -12.53 -3.40
C GLU A 106 -9.24 -11.32 -3.09
N GLU A 107 -9.82 -10.30 -2.46
CA GLU A 107 -9.16 -9.04 -2.03
C GLU A 107 -7.79 -9.27 -1.40
N GLN A 108 -7.61 -10.42 -0.77
CA GLN A 108 -6.41 -10.88 -0.10
C GLN A 108 -5.21 -11.06 -1.04
N TYR A 109 -5.37 -11.53 -2.28
CA TYR A 109 -4.24 -11.61 -3.23
C TYR A 109 -3.74 -10.22 -3.64
N VAL A 110 -4.65 -9.27 -3.82
CA VAL A 110 -4.31 -7.88 -4.14
C VAL A 110 -3.56 -7.24 -2.96
N LEU A 111 -4.07 -7.44 -1.74
CA LEU A 111 -3.44 -6.94 -0.52
C LEU A 111 -2.04 -7.52 -0.31
N TYR A 112 -1.83 -8.81 -0.61
CA TYR A 112 -0.51 -9.44 -0.54
C TYR A 112 0.54 -8.67 -1.35
N TRP A 113 0.27 -8.40 -2.63
CA TRP A 113 1.21 -7.72 -3.52
C TRP A 113 1.41 -6.25 -3.13
N MET A 114 0.37 -5.58 -2.62
CA MET A 114 0.51 -4.24 -2.07
C MET A 114 1.39 -4.20 -0.81
N TYR A 115 1.21 -5.16 0.10
CA TYR A 115 2.04 -5.25 1.31
C TYR A 115 3.48 -5.56 0.96
N ASN A 116 3.71 -6.50 0.05
CA ASN A 116 5.04 -6.86 -0.44
C ASN A 116 5.76 -5.64 -1.05
N GLY A 117 5.11 -4.96 -2.01
CA GLY A 117 5.67 -3.78 -2.67
C GLY A 117 5.90 -2.58 -1.73
N ARG A 118 5.19 -2.51 -0.61
CA ARG A 118 5.40 -1.52 0.46
C ARG A 118 6.40 -1.97 1.53
N ASN A 119 7.06 -3.11 1.32
CA ASN A 119 8.01 -3.72 2.25
C ASN A 119 7.38 -4.05 3.63
N LYS A 120 6.07 -4.28 3.65
CA LYS A 120 5.27 -4.75 4.79
C LYS A 120 5.22 -6.28 4.79
N LEU A 121 6.39 -6.90 5.00
CA LEU A 121 6.58 -8.33 4.76
C LEU A 121 5.87 -9.24 5.77
N ASP A 122 5.60 -8.75 6.98
CA ASP A 122 4.84 -9.48 7.99
C ASP A 122 3.35 -9.54 7.59
N GLU A 123 2.76 -8.42 7.20
CA GLU A 123 1.37 -8.37 6.71
C GLU A 123 1.19 -9.17 5.42
N ALA A 124 2.18 -9.15 4.52
CA ALA A 124 2.20 -10.00 3.33
C ALA A 124 2.23 -11.49 3.72
N MET A 125 3.08 -11.88 4.68
CA MET A 125 3.18 -13.26 5.15
C MET A 125 1.89 -13.76 5.81
N ASP A 126 1.27 -12.93 6.66
CA ASP A 126 -0.02 -13.25 7.28
C ASP A 126 -1.11 -13.44 6.23
N THR A 127 -1.10 -12.61 5.18
CA THR A 127 -2.05 -12.72 4.06
C THR A 127 -1.82 -14.00 3.26
N ALA A 128 -0.57 -14.36 2.96
CA ALA A 128 -0.25 -15.61 2.25
C ALA A 128 -0.66 -16.85 3.05
N LYS A 129 -0.41 -16.85 4.37
CA LYS A 129 -0.84 -17.93 5.27
C LYS A 129 -2.36 -18.01 5.41
N TYR A 130 -3.06 -16.88 5.37
CA TYR A 130 -4.53 -16.85 5.35
C TYR A 130 -5.11 -17.45 4.06
N LEU A 131 -4.49 -17.13 2.93
CA LEU A 131 -4.84 -17.68 1.62
C LEU A 131 -4.53 -19.17 1.48
N ASP A 132 -3.69 -19.72 2.37
CA ASP A 132 -3.15 -21.08 2.28
C ASP A 132 -2.48 -21.34 0.92
N ASP A 133 -1.77 -20.32 0.40
CA ASP A 133 -1.06 -20.37 -0.89
C ASP A 133 0.46 -20.57 -0.66
N PRO A 134 0.99 -21.78 -0.90
CA PRO A 134 2.40 -22.09 -0.69
C PRO A 134 3.34 -21.24 -1.54
N GLN A 135 2.94 -20.83 -2.76
CA GLN A 135 3.79 -20.02 -3.63
C GLN A 135 3.97 -18.61 -3.07
N LEU A 136 2.89 -18.00 -2.57
CA LEU A 136 2.96 -16.69 -1.90
C LEU A 136 3.73 -16.75 -0.57
N ILE A 137 3.61 -17.87 0.17
CA ILE A 137 4.39 -18.08 1.39
C ILE A 137 5.88 -18.14 1.05
N MET A 138 6.27 -18.96 0.06
CA MET A 138 7.66 -19.09 -0.38
C MET A 138 8.22 -17.75 -0.88
N TYR A 139 7.48 -17.01 -1.71
CA TYR A 139 7.90 -15.69 -2.17
C TYR A 139 8.10 -14.72 -0.98
N GLY A 140 7.17 -14.72 -0.02
CA GLY A 140 7.28 -13.91 1.19
C GLY A 140 8.54 -14.24 2.02
N LEU A 141 8.90 -15.52 2.13
CA LEU A 141 10.11 -15.97 2.82
C LEU A 141 11.37 -15.45 2.11
N ILE A 142 11.41 -15.51 0.77
CA ILE A 142 12.53 -14.98 -0.03
C ILE A 142 12.71 -13.48 0.23
N LYS A 143 11.63 -12.70 0.18
CA LYS A 143 11.71 -11.25 0.48
C LYS A 143 12.16 -10.96 1.91
N GLN A 144 11.75 -11.77 2.89
CA GLN A 144 12.22 -11.63 4.27
C GLN A 144 13.71 -11.98 4.42
N ILE A 145 14.21 -12.95 3.66
CA ILE A 145 15.64 -13.28 3.60
C ILE A 145 16.42 -12.09 3.03
N GLU A 146 15.99 -11.52 1.90
CA GLU A 146 16.59 -10.32 1.28
C GLU A 146 16.62 -9.13 2.26
N GLN A 147 15.51 -8.86 2.93
CA GLN A 147 15.40 -7.78 3.91
C GLN A 147 16.35 -8.03 5.10
N THR A 148 16.39 -9.26 5.61
CA THR A 148 17.28 -9.64 6.71
C THR A 148 18.75 -9.49 6.29
N ASN A 149 19.09 -9.92 5.07
CA ASN A 149 20.43 -9.82 4.51
C ASN A 149 20.91 -8.39 4.31
N SER A 150 20.01 -7.45 4.02
CA SER A 150 20.33 -6.04 3.80
C SER A 150 20.15 -5.14 5.04
N ASN A 151 19.54 -5.64 6.13
CA ASN A 151 19.23 -4.83 7.32
C ASN A 151 20.51 -4.43 8.08
N PRO A 152 20.90 -3.15 8.17
CA PRO A 152 22.13 -2.71 8.84
C PRO A 152 22.05 -2.76 10.38
N GLU A 153 20.86 -2.93 10.95
CA GLU A 153 20.63 -2.93 12.40
C GLU A 153 20.96 -4.28 13.06
N LEU A 154 20.99 -5.37 12.27
CA LEU A 154 21.32 -6.71 12.76
C LEU A 154 22.83 -6.95 12.81
N SER A 155 23.28 -7.54 13.91
CA SER A 155 24.65 -8.07 13.98
C SER A 155 24.85 -9.22 12.97
N GLY A 156 26.11 -9.52 12.65
CA GLY A 156 26.42 -10.63 11.72
C GLY A 156 25.87 -11.98 12.19
N THR A 157 25.90 -12.24 13.50
CA THR A 157 25.36 -13.47 14.08
C THR A 157 23.83 -13.48 14.07
N GLU A 158 23.16 -12.40 14.50
CA GLU A 158 21.69 -12.32 14.46
C GLU A 158 21.16 -12.45 13.04
N ARG A 159 21.85 -11.84 12.06
CA ARG A 159 21.52 -11.98 10.64
C ARG A 159 21.64 -13.44 10.19
N GLN A 160 22.76 -14.09 10.50
CA GLN A 160 23.00 -15.47 10.11
C GLN A 160 21.95 -16.42 10.70
N ASP A 161 21.65 -16.28 12.00
CA ASP A 161 20.67 -17.12 12.67
C ASP A 161 19.27 -16.93 12.06
N ARG A 162 18.86 -15.67 11.83
CA ARG A 162 17.53 -15.36 11.26
C ARG A 162 17.38 -15.83 9.82
N VAL A 163 18.42 -15.66 9.00
CA VAL A 163 18.43 -16.17 7.61
C VAL A 163 18.35 -17.69 7.61
N ALA A 164 19.10 -18.38 8.46
CA ALA A 164 19.06 -19.83 8.56
C ALA A 164 17.67 -20.36 8.93
N ASP A 165 16.97 -19.69 9.85
CA ASP A 165 15.60 -20.04 10.23
C ASP A 165 14.63 -19.89 9.03
N LEU A 166 14.73 -18.78 8.29
CA LEU A 166 13.89 -18.50 7.13
C LEU A 166 14.16 -19.46 5.96
N GLU A 167 15.43 -19.77 5.70
CA GLU A 167 15.84 -20.74 4.67
C GLU A 167 15.34 -22.15 5.00
N ALA A 168 15.35 -22.55 6.28
CA ALA A 168 14.81 -23.84 6.71
C ALA A 168 13.28 -23.92 6.53
N GLU A 169 12.56 -22.84 6.83
CA GLU A 169 11.11 -22.77 6.54
C GLU A 169 10.87 -22.85 5.02
N LEU A 170 11.63 -22.10 4.21
CA LEU A 170 11.53 -22.11 2.75
C LEU A 170 11.77 -23.52 2.18
N GLN A 171 12.83 -24.20 2.62
CA GLN A 171 13.14 -25.56 2.20
C GLN A 171 11.99 -26.53 2.52
N THR A 172 11.36 -26.38 3.70
CA THR A 172 10.22 -27.22 4.10
C THR A 172 9.06 -27.09 3.11
N TYR A 173 8.71 -25.86 2.71
CA TYR A 173 7.66 -25.62 1.71
C TYR A 173 8.06 -26.13 0.32
N THR A 174 9.30 -25.91 -0.12
CA THR A 174 9.80 -26.44 -1.40
C THR A 174 9.65 -27.96 -1.47
N GLU A 175 10.07 -28.67 -0.42
CA GLU A 175 10.01 -30.13 -0.35
C GLU A 175 8.57 -30.65 -0.27
N GLU A 176 7.71 -30.01 0.51
CA GLU A 176 6.31 -30.43 0.70
C GLU A 176 5.48 -30.30 -0.58
N TYR A 177 5.65 -29.21 -1.31
CA TYR A 177 4.82 -28.91 -2.47
C TYR A 177 5.46 -29.34 -3.80
N ASN A 178 6.68 -29.87 -3.78
CA ASN A 178 7.46 -30.26 -4.97
C ASN A 178 7.41 -29.17 -6.05
N LEU A 179 7.39 -27.92 -5.59
CA LEU A 179 7.56 -26.74 -6.43
C LEU A 179 9.04 -26.73 -6.77
N GLU A 180 9.38 -26.74 -8.05
CA GLU A 180 10.77 -26.54 -8.45
C GLU A 180 11.23 -25.23 -7.79
N GLU A 181 12.37 -25.25 -7.08
CA GLU A 181 13.08 -23.99 -6.79
C GLU A 181 13.26 -23.34 -8.15
N ASP A 182 12.43 -22.36 -8.50
CA ASP A 182 12.68 -21.55 -9.69
C ASP A 182 14.05 -20.92 -9.44
N GLY A 183 15.07 -21.54 -10.05
CA GLY A 183 16.48 -21.29 -9.85
C GLY A 183 16.93 -19.91 -10.34
N GLU A 184 15.98 -19.02 -10.61
CA GLU A 184 16.21 -17.63 -11.00
C GLU A 184 16.00 -16.66 -9.82
N LEU A 185 15.16 -16.97 -8.83
CA LEU A 185 14.94 -16.09 -7.65
C LEU A 185 16.17 -15.96 -6.75
N ARG A 186 17.05 -16.98 -6.74
CA ARG A 186 18.33 -16.92 -6.02
C ARG A 186 19.42 -16.13 -6.78
N ASN A 187 19.43 -16.18 -8.11
CA ASN A 187 20.54 -15.63 -8.91
C ASN A 187 20.58 -14.10 -8.92
N ASN A 188 19.43 -13.41 -8.79
CA ASN A 188 19.40 -11.95 -8.73
C ASN A 188 19.74 -11.38 -7.34
N SER A 189 19.89 -12.24 -6.32
CA SER A 189 20.35 -11.85 -4.98
C SER A 189 21.87 -11.93 -4.80
N GLU A 190 22.58 -12.54 -5.76
CA GLU A 190 24.04 -12.74 -5.74
C GLU A 190 24.82 -11.79 -6.67
N GLU A 191 24.15 -10.86 -7.38
CA GLU A 191 24.79 -9.87 -8.29
C GLU A 191 24.81 -8.42 -7.75
#